data_AF-Q4CVB0-F1
#
_entry.id   AF-Q4CVB0-F1
#
_cell.length_a   1.000
_cell.length_b   1.000
_cell.length_c   1.000
_cell.angle_alpha   90.00
_cell.angle_beta   90.00
_cell.angle_gamma   90.00
#
_symmetry.space_group_name_H-M   'P 1'
#
loop_
_entity.id
_entity.type
_entity.pdbx_description
1 polymer ?
#
loop_
_entity_poly.entity_id
_entity_poly.type
_entity_poly.pdbx_seq_one_letter_code
_entity_poly.pdbx_strand_id
1 'polypeptide(L)'
;MEKIQHALQQKPVHRRPLIMFLEQLPHNCSASRFTGRANMFKRCGDFIAHLVVPFYRRVLMAMAWHLNIPVIPTQHLFNGNYTFCTLSDGVHLDPPCMMLVRQHIWSAYVLLRREKVIQRFPPGMEKLSNAMRFAKEKFYLEWIRWADAHDKVNNNRIYLSSVFSVIVVVALFLLFLLAHFFGRCILSFLEKRCLF
;
A
#
# COMPACT_ATOMS: atom_id res chain seq x y z
N MET A 1 16.72 11.86 -4.25
CA MET A 1 15.97 10.65 -3.88
C MET A 1 16.84 9.63 -3.16
N GLU A 2 18.07 9.36 -3.63
CA GLU A 2 19.02 8.42 -3.00
C GLU A 2 19.26 8.67 -1.50
N LYS A 3 19.43 9.93 -1.07
CA LYS A 3 19.58 10.27 0.36
C LYS A 3 18.37 9.83 1.22
N ILE A 4 17.15 9.99 0.71
CA ILE A 4 15.92 9.58 1.40
C ILE A 4 15.88 8.05 1.47
N GLN A 5 16.17 7.38 0.36
CA GLN A 5 16.22 5.92 0.30
C GLN A 5 17.25 5.34 1.28
N HIS A 6 18.45 5.90 1.33
CA HIS A 6 19.49 5.50 2.28
C HIS A 6 19.02 5.66 3.74
N ALA A 7 18.39 6.80 4.06
CA ALA A 7 17.82 7.03 5.39
C ALA A 7 16.69 6.04 5.74
N LEU A 8 15.88 5.62 4.77
CA LEU A 8 14.83 4.61 4.96
C LEU A 8 15.41 3.21 5.19
N GLN A 9 16.47 2.85 4.48
CA GLN A 9 17.16 1.58 4.62
C GLN A 9 17.79 1.41 6.02
N GLN A 10 18.30 2.51 6.60
CA GLN A 10 18.85 2.54 7.96
C GLN A 10 17.78 2.41 9.06
N LYS A 11 16.49 2.61 8.76
CA LYS A 11 15.41 2.47 9.74
C LYS A 11 14.90 1.03 9.81
N PRO A 12 14.65 0.50 11.02
CA PRO A 12 13.91 -0.75 11.18
C PRO A 12 12.57 -0.69 10.45
N VAL A 13 12.14 -1.79 9.82
CA VAL A 13 10.91 -1.84 8.99
C VAL A 13 9.69 -1.25 9.72
N HIS A 14 9.55 -1.54 11.02
CA HIS A 14 8.45 -1.05 11.86
C HIS A 14 8.51 0.45 12.22
N ARG A 15 9.62 1.14 11.92
CA ARG A 15 9.82 2.60 12.11
C ARG A 15 9.87 3.37 10.79
N ARG A 16 9.63 2.69 9.67
CA ARG A 16 9.60 3.37 8.38
C ARG A 16 8.28 4.12 8.20
N PRO A 17 8.28 5.24 7.47
CA PRO A 17 7.12 6.09 7.35
C PRO A 17 5.99 5.42 6.56
N LEU A 18 4.79 5.87 6.88
CA LEU A 18 3.55 5.77 6.13
C LEU A 18 3.15 7.21 5.85
N ILE A 19 2.73 7.52 4.62
CA ILE A 19 2.36 8.88 4.27
C ILE A 19 0.89 8.96 3.85
N MET A 20 0.29 10.11 4.10
CA MET A 20 -1.06 10.46 3.67
C MET A 20 -0.96 11.84 3.04
N PHE A 21 -1.45 12.01 1.81
CA PHE A 21 -1.45 13.32 1.14
C PHE A 21 -2.80 13.99 1.35
N LEU A 22 -2.82 15.05 2.16
CA LEU A 22 -4.01 15.86 2.34
C LEU A 22 -4.04 16.94 1.25
N GLU A 23 -5.11 16.95 0.47
CA GLU A 23 -5.31 17.90 -0.61
C GLU A 23 -5.92 19.17 -0.01
N GLN A 24 -5.06 20.10 0.41
CA GLN A 24 -5.49 21.40 0.92
C GLN A 24 -5.53 22.38 -0.25
N LEU A 25 -6.72 22.65 -0.75
CA LEU A 25 -6.98 23.73 -1.69
C LEU A 25 -7.66 24.86 -0.93
N PRO A 26 -7.09 26.08 -0.91
CA PRO A 26 -7.78 27.22 -0.31
C PRO A 26 -9.04 27.50 -1.14
N HIS A 27 -10.20 27.12 -0.64
CA HIS A 27 -11.50 27.48 -1.24
C HIS A 27 -11.72 28.99 -1.21
N ASN A 28 -11.26 29.65 -0.14
CA ASN A 28 -11.30 31.10 -0.01
C ASN A 28 -10.01 31.73 -0.51
N CYS A 29 -9.88 31.76 -1.83
CA CYS A 29 -8.85 32.54 -2.52
C CYS A 29 -8.98 34.04 -2.27
N SER A 30 -10.05 34.52 -1.63
CA SER A 30 -10.31 35.92 -1.29
C SER A 30 -9.62 36.39 -0.01
N ALA A 31 -8.97 35.50 0.76
CA ALA A 31 -8.23 35.92 1.94
C ALA A 31 -7.02 36.78 1.52
N SER A 32 -6.95 38.01 2.04
CA SER A 32 -5.97 39.05 1.66
C SER A 32 -4.52 38.57 1.66
N ARG A 33 -4.18 37.62 2.55
CA ARG A 33 -2.85 36.99 2.64
C ARG A 33 -2.43 36.20 1.39
N PHE A 34 -3.37 35.82 0.54
CA PHE A 34 -3.12 35.04 -0.68
C PHE A 34 -3.34 35.83 -1.97
N THR A 35 -3.85 37.07 -1.88
CA THR A 35 -4.23 37.91 -3.02
C THR A 35 -3.45 39.22 -3.07
N GLY A 36 -2.22 39.16 -3.59
CA GLY A 36 -1.80 40.27 -4.46
C GLY A 36 -2.63 40.22 -5.74
N ARG A 37 -3.04 41.36 -6.32
CA ARG A 37 -3.82 41.40 -7.59
C ARG A 37 -3.23 40.49 -8.69
N ALA A 38 -1.89 40.38 -8.73
CA ALA A 38 -1.17 39.54 -9.70
C ALA A 38 -1.27 38.01 -9.46
N ASN A 39 -1.71 37.58 -8.27
CA ASN A 39 -1.68 36.18 -7.83
C ASN A 39 -3.07 35.57 -7.62
N MET A 40 -4.14 36.37 -7.64
CA MET A 40 -5.52 35.93 -7.42
C MET A 40 -5.90 34.76 -8.33
N PHE A 41 -5.49 34.79 -9.60
CA PHE A 41 -5.78 33.73 -10.57
C PHE A 41 -4.77 32.57 -10.55
N LYS A 42 -3.56 32.78 -10.02
CA LYS A 42 -2.47 31.80 -10.06
C LYS A 42 -2.54 30.76 -8.95
N ARG A 43 -3.25 31.04 -7.87
CA ARG A 43 -3.28 30.20 -6.66
C ARG A 43 -4.69 29.79 -6.25
N CYS A 44 -5.70 30.27 -6.97
CA CYS A 44 -7.06 30.00 -6.57
C CYS A 44 -7.47 28.57 -6.92
N GLY A 45 -7.95 27.86 -5.90
CA GLY A 45 -8.29 26.44 -5.97
C GLY A 45 -9.15 26.12 -7.17
N ASP A 46 -10.25 26.84 -7.39
CA ASP A 46 -11.23 26.47 -8.41
C ASP A 46 -10.67 26.46 -9.84
N PHE A 47 -9.72 27.34 -10.16
CA PHE A 47 -9.17 27.47 -11.53
C PHE A 47 -8.12 26.44 -11.87
N ILE A 48 -7.34 25.98 -10.90
CA ILE A 48 -6.18 25.10 -11.16
C ILE A 48 -6.26 23.77 -10.43
N ALA A 49 -7.16 23.59 -9.46
CA ALA A 49 -7.28 22.38 -8.64
C ALA A 49 -7.38 21.12 -9.50
N HIS A 50 -8.26 21.14 -10.49
CA HIS A 50 -8.49 20.01 -11.39
C HIS A 50 -7.26 19.64 -12.24
N LEU A 51 -6.27 20.53 -12.37
CA LEU A 51 -5.00 20.27 -13.04
C LEU A 51 -3.91 19.90 -12.03
N VAL A 52 -3.77 20.72 -10.99
CA VAL A 52 -2.66 20.74 -10.05
C VAL A 52 -2.76 19.59 -9.05
N VAL A 53 -3.95 19.32 -8.50
CA VAL A 53 -4.13 18.23 -7.53
C VAL A 53 -3.85 16.87 -8.17
N PRO A 54 -4.45 16.52 -9.33
CA PRO A 54 -4.08 15.28 -10.01
C PRO A 54 -2.59 15.22 -10.35
N PHE A 55 -1.99 16.33 -10.80
CA PHE A 55 -0.55 16.37 -11.09
C PHE A 55 0.32 16.06 -9.87
N TYR A 56 0.12 16.76 -8.75
CA TYR A 56 0.88 16.52 -7.51
C TYR A 56 0.65 15.10 -7.00
N ARG A 57 -0.60 14.62 -7.03
CA ARG A 57 -0.94 13.25 -6.66
C ARG A 57 -0.13 12.25 -7.48
N ARG A 58 -0.07 12.38 -8.81
CA ARG A 58 0.70 11.47 -9.68
C ARG A 58 2.19 11.45 -9.33
N VAL A 59 2.80 12.63 -9.22
CA VAL A 59 4.24 12.76 -8.94
C VAL A 59 4.58 12.22 -7.55
N LEU A 60 3.80 12.60 -6.53
CA LEU A 60 4.05 12.21 -5.16
C LEU A 60 3.78 10.72 -4.91
N MET A 61 2.72 10.15 -5.50
CA MET A 61 2.44 8.71 -5.45
C MET A 61 3.57 7.91 -6.06
N ALA A 62 4.03 8.33 -7.25
CA ALA A 62 5.16 7.68 -7.88
C ALA A 62 6.42 7.78 -7.01
N MET A 63 6.75 8.96 -6.48
CA MET A 63 7.90 9.12 -5.59
C MET A 63 7.81 8.22 -4.35
N ALA A 64 6.65 8.14 -3.73
CA ALA A 64 6.42 7.33 -2.54
C ALA A 64 6.59 5.85 -2.84
N TRP A 65 5.99 5.37 -3.92
CA TRP A 65 6.13 3.99 -4.35
C TRP A 65 7.57 3.64 -4.73
N HIS A 66 8.28 4.56 -5.40
CA HIS A 66 9.70 4.41 -5.70
C HIS A 66 10.55 4.29 -4.43
N LEU A 67 10.23 5.03 -3.37
CA LEU A 67 10.90 4.90 -2.07
C LEU A 67 10.35 3.75 -1.23
N ASN A 68 9.41 2.99 -1.78
CA ASN A 68 8.62 1.98 -1.12
C ASN A 68 8.00 2.43 0.22
N ILE A 69 7.48 3.66 0.21
CA ILE A 69 6.70 4.25 1.29
C ILE A 69 5.22 3.99 0.97
N PRO A 70 4.49 3.25 1.82
CA PRO A 70 3.05 3.07 1.66
C PRO A 70 2.34 4.42 1.73
N VAL A 71 1.36 4.61 0.84
CA VAL A 71 0.55 5.83 0.80
C VAL A 71 -0.89 5.48 1.14
N ILE A 72 -1.47 6.21 2.09
CA ILE A 72 -2.90 6.11 2.38
C ILE A 72 -3.65 6.96 1.34
N PRO A 73 -4.52 6.36 0.51
CA PRO A 73 -5.34 7.11 -0.41
C PRO A 73 -6.29 8.02 0.37
N THR A 74 -6.35 9.30 0.04
CA THR A 74 -7.20 10.30 0.72
C THR A 74 -8.41 10.73 -0.10
N GLN A 75 -8.55 10.21 -1.33
CA GLN A 75 -9.63 10.60 -2.23
C GLN A 75 -11.01 10.40 -1.58
N HIS A 76 -11.16 9.35 -0.78
CA HIS A 76 -12.40 9.06 -0.06
C HIS A 76 -12.70 10.06 1.07
N LEU A 77 -11.69 10.71 1.66
CA LEU A 77 -11.88 11.69 2.74
C LEU A 77 -12.54 12.98 2.24
N PHE A 78 -12.33 13.30 0.96
CA PHE A 78 -12.82 14.52 0.33
C PHE A 78 -13.95 14.27 -0.68
N ASN A 79 -14.43 13.03 -0.78
CA ASN A 79 -15.61 12.70 -1.58
C ASN A 79 -16.83 13.46 -1.07
N GLY A 80 -17.74 13.79 -1.98
CA GLY A 80 -18.96 14.54 -1.63
C GLY A 80 -18.70 15.99 -1.25
N ASN A 81 -17.73 16.68 -1.86
CA ASN A 81 -17.46 18.10 -1.64
C ASN A 81 -17.16 18.46 -0.17
N TYR A 82 -16.21 17.73 0.45
CA TYR A 82 -15.80 17.94 1.86
C TYR A 82 -16.89 17.67 2.91
N THR A 83 -17.98 16.98 2.54
CA THR A 83 -19.07 16.64 3.47
C THR A 83 -18.61 15.81 4.68
N PHE A 84 -17.59 14.98 4.53
CA PHE A 84 -17.07 14.13 5.61
C PHE A 84 -15.94 14.76 6.42
N CYS A 85 -15.31 15.80 5.89
CA CYS A 85 -14.13 16.42 6.46
C CYS A 85 -14.08 17.89 6.08
N THR A 86 -14.40 18.76 7.03
CA THR A 86 -14.46 20.21 6.83
C THR A 86 -13.14 20.90 7.17
N LEU A 87 -12.93 22.06 6.54
CA LEU A 87 -11.77 22.93 6.80
C LEU A 87 -12.20 24.10 7.69
N SER A 88 -11.52 24.33 8.82
CA SER A 88 -11.89 25.35 9.80
C SER A 88 -11.68 26.78 9.31
N ASP A 89 -10.62 27.01 8.52
CA ASP A 89 -10.24 28.32 7.96
C ASP A 89 -10.06 28.27 6.43
N GLY A 90 -10.61 27.23 5.79
CA GLY A 90 -10.38 26.93 4.38
C GLY A 90 -8.99 26.37 4.06
N VAL A 91 -8.15 26.11 5.07
CA VAL A 91 -6.81 25.51 4.90
C VAL A 91 -6.61 24.32 5.84
N HIS A 92 -6.89 24.50 7.13
CA HIS A 92 -6.67 23.50 8.17
C HIS A 92 -7.89 22.60 8.34
N LEU A 93 -7.65 21.32 8.60
CA LEU A 93 -8.70 20.38 9.00
C LEU A 93 -9.32 20.83 10.33
N ASP A 94 -10.63 20.73 10.45
CA ASP A 94 -11.28 20.90 11.75
C ASP A 94 -10.91 19.74 12.72
N PRO A 95 -11.11 19.92 14.05
CA PRO A 95 -10.75 18.88 15.01
C PRO A 95 -11.39 17.50 14.76
N PRO A 96 -12.69 17.40 14.39
CA PRO A 96 -13.29 16.12 14.00
C PRO A 96 -12.58 15.44 12.83
N CYS A 97 -12.26 16.17 11.76
CA CYS A 97 -11.54 15.60 10.64
C CYS A 97 -10.10 15.22 11.00
N MET A 98 -9.42 16.01 11.85
CA MET A 98 -8.10 15.62 12.36
C MET A 98 -8.13 14.27 13.10
N MET A 99 -9.18 14.02 13.89
CA MET A 99 -9.36 12.74 14.59
C MET A 99 -9.61 11.60 13.61
N LEU A 100 -10.42 11.81 12.59
CA LEU A 100 -10.68 10.83 11.54
C LEU A 100 -9.40 10.50 10.76
N VAL A 101 -8.62 11.50 10.35
CA VAL A 101 -7.32 11.33 9.70
C VAL A 101 -6.36 10.50 10.57
N ARG A 102 -6.26 10.82 11.87
CA ARG A 102 -5.44 10.04 12.82
C ARG A 102 -5.90 8.59 12.91
N GLN A 103 -7.20 8.34 12.94
CA GLN A 103 -7.76 7.00 12.99
C GLN A 103 -7.45 6.19 11.71
N HIS A 104 -7.51 6.82 10.53
CA HIS A 104 -7.12 6.18 9.28
C HIS A 104 -5.63 5.82 9.25
N ILE A 105 -4.75 6.74 9.68
CA ILE A 105 -3.31 6.49 9.79
C ILE A 105 -3.04 5.33 10.74
N TRP A 106 -3.69 5.32 11.91
CA TRP A 106 -3.53 4.25 12.90
C TRP A 106 -4.00 2.90 12.37
N SER A 107 -5.18 2.86 11.75
CA SER A 107 -5.76 1.64 11.17
C SER A 107 -4.85 1.07 10.07
N ALA A 108 -4.34 1.92 9.18
CA ALA A 108 -3.39 1.52 8.15
C ALA A 108 -2.07 1.01 8.75
N TYR A 109 -1.53 1.68 9.78
CA TYR A 109 -0.33 1.20 10.47
C TYR A 109 -0.52 -0.19 11.09
N VAL A 110 -1.64 -0.40 11.80
CA VAL A 110 -1.95 -1.69 12.43
C VAL A 110 -2.12 -2.78 11.36
N LEU A 111 -2.80 -2.48 10.26
CA LEU A 111 -2.97 -3.40 9.12
C LEU A 111 -1.62 -3.80 8.52
N LEU A 112 -0.78 -2.81 8.15
CA LEU A 112 0.55 -3.07 7.58
C LEU A 112 1.43 -3.92 8.50
N ARG A 113 1.33 -3.70 9.82
CA ARG A 113 2.07 -4.49 10.82
C ARG A 113 1.57 -5.92 10.90
N ARG A 114 0.25 -6.13 10.90
CA ARG A 114 -0.38 -7.46 10.92
C ARG A 114 -0.06 -8.26 9.66
N GLU A 115 -0.14 -7.61 8.51
CA GLU A 115 0.18 -8.18 7.20
C GLU A 115 1.70 -8.30 6.95
N LYS A 116 2.54 -7.92 7.94
CA LYS A 116 4.00 -7.95 7.84
C LYS A 116 4.53 -7.30 6.56
N VAL A 117 3.90 -6.22 6.11
CA VAL A 117 4.27 -5.55 4.86
C VAL A 117 5.72 -5.07 4.96
N ILE A 118 6.59 -5.70 4.18
CA ILE A 118 8.00 -5.36 4.15
C ILE A 118 8.19 -4.25 3.13
N GLN A 119 8.64 -3.09 3.61
CA GLN A 119 8.91 -2.00 2.70
C GLN A 119 10.19 -2.28 1.87
N ARG A 120 10.08 -2.77 0.63
CA ARG A 120 11.22 -3.06 -0.27
C ARG A 120 10.85 -2.71 -1.71
N PHE A 121 11.86 -2.44 -2.54
CA PHE A 121 11.64 -2.32 -3.98
C PHE A 121 10.88 -3.53 -4.52
N PRO A 122 9.93 -3.33 -5.45
CA PRO A 122 9.36 -4.43 -6.20
C PRO A 122 10.46 -5.27 -6.85
N PRO A 123 10.29 -6.60 -6.95
CA PRO A 123 11.22 -7.46 -7.67
C PRO A 123 11.46 -6.91 -9.09
N GLY A 124 12.73 -6.79 -9.50
CA GLY A 124 13.12 -6.32 -10.84
C GLY A 124 13.36 -4.82 -10.98
N MET A 125 13.16 -4.01 -9.93
CA MET A 125 13.57 -2.61 -9.93
C MET A 125 14.89 -2.40 -9.19
N GLU A 126 15.97 -2.20 -9.96
CA GLU A 126 17.30 -1.89 -9.41
C GLU A 126 17.50 -0.39 -9.15
N LYS A 127 16.75 0.47 -9.85
CA LYS A 127 16.92 1.92 -9.81
C LYS A 127 15.57 2.64 -9.78
N LEU A 128 15.56 3.76 -9.06
CA LEU A 128 14.43 4.68 -9.02
C LEU A 128 14.19 5.27 -10.42
N SER A 129 12.99 5.12 -10.99
CA SER A 129 12.68 5.85 -12.22
C SER A 129 12.55 7.36 -11.92
N ASN A 130 12.79 8.19 -12.95
CA ASN A 130 12.64 9.64 -12.80
C ASN A 130 11.16 9.98 -12.54
N ALA A 131 10.87 10.47 -11.34
CA ALA A 131 9.52 10.85 -10.90
C ALA A 131 8.81 11.83 -11.86
N MET A 132 9.58 12.67 -12.57
CA MET A 132 9.04 13.62 -13.54
C MET A 132 8.37 12.92 -14.74
N ARG A 133 8.67 11.64 -15.02
CA ARG A 133 7.97 10.88 -16.07
C ARG A 133 6.48 10.72 -15.78
N PHE A 134 6.09 10.68 -14.50
CA PHE A 134 4.70 10.56 -14.06
C PHE A 134 3.91 11.87 -14.10
N ALA A 135 4.56 12.99 -14.44
CA ALA A 135 3.88 14.25 -14.76
C ALA A 135 2.81 14.03 -15.85
N LYS A 136 3.19 13.26 -16.87
CA LYS A 136 2.32 12.83 -17.96
C LYS A 136 1.40 11.71 -17.48
N GLU A 137 0.09 11.97 -17.52
CA GLU A 137 -0.94 11.03 -17.05
C GLU A 137 -0.85 9.65 -17.69
N LYS A 138 -0.57 9.57 -19.00
CA LYS A 138 -0.41 8.30 -19.72
C LYS A 138 0.61 7.37 -19.03
N PHE A 139 1.79 7.89 -18.69
CA PHE A 139 2.83 7.10 -18.02
C PHE A 139 2.42 6.67 -16.61
N TYR A 140 1.70 7.52 -15.89
CA TYR A 140 1.17 7.16 -14.57
C TYR A 140 0.10 6.07 -14.64
N LEU A 141 -0.82 6.14 -15.60
CA LEU A 141 -1.84 5.12 -15.80
C LEU A 141 -1.24 3.79 -16.25
N GLU A 142 -0.26 3.81 -17.16
CA GLU A 142 0.49 2.62 -17.57
C GLU A 142 1.21 1.98 -16.38
N TRP A 143 1.83 2.80 -15.52
CA TRP A 143 2.52 2.33 -14.33
C TRP A 143 1.58 1.78 -13.26
N ILE A 144 0.43 2.42 -12.98
CA ILE A 144 -0.58 1.85 -12.07
C ILE A 144 -1.01 0.48 -12.59
N ARG A 145 -1.34 0.37 -13.88
CA ARG A 145 -1.78 -0.91 -14.46
C ARG A 145 -0.70 -1.99 -14.33
N TRP A 146 0.56 -1.63 -14.55
CA TRP A 146 1.70 -2.54 -14.38
C TRP A 146 1.87 -2.96 -12.91
N ALA A 147 1.73 -2.03 -11.95
CA ALA A 147 1.83 -2.30 -10.53
C ALA A 147 0.69 -3.21 -10.04
N ASP A 148 -0.56 -2.90 -10.42
CA ASP A 148 -1.75 -3.70 -10.12
C ASP A 148 -1.61 -5.12 -10.71
N ALA A 149 -1.03 -5.25 -11.91
CA ALA A 149 -0.78 -6.55 -12.53
C ALA A 149 0.29 -7.35 -11.76
N HIS A 150 1.37 -6.70 -11.32
CA HIS A 150 2.41 -7.34 -10.49
C HIS A 150 1.86 -7.83 -9.14
N ASP A 151 1.02 -7.03 -8.50
CA ASP A 151 0.39 -7.39 -7.23
C ASP A 151 -0.58 -8.57 -7.41
N LYS A 152 -1.36 -8.60 -8.50
CA LYS A 152 -2.21 -9.75 -8.84
C LYS A 152 -1.40 -11.02 -9.09
N VAL A 153 -0.30 -10.94 -9.82
CA VAL A 153 0.57 -12.10 -10.10
C VAL A 153 1.20 -12.63 -8.80
N ASN A 154 1.67 -11.73 -7.92
CA ASN A 154 2.24 -12.12 -6.63
C ASN A 154 1.19 -12.75 -5.70
N ASN A 155 -0.02 -12.18 -5.64
CA ASN A 155 -1.12 -12.75 -4.86
C ASN A 155 -1.52 -14.14 -5.36
N ASN A 156 -1.63 -14.32 -6.68
CA ASN A 156 -1.91 -15.63 -7.27
C ASN A 156 -0.80 -16.64 -6.97
N ARG A 157 0.47 -16.23 -7.01
CA ARG A 157 1.61 -17.10 -6.70
C ARG A 157 1.64 -17.51 -5.22
N ILE A 158 1.35 -16.60 -4.30
CA ILE A 158 1.24 -16.88 -2.86
C ILE A 158 0.09 -17.85 -2.61
N TYR A 159 -1.07 -17.61 -3.24
CA TYR A 159 -2.23 -18.49 -3.16
C TYR A 159 -1.90 -19.91 -3.67
N LEU A 160 -1.33 -20.02 -4.87
CA LEU A 160 -0.92 -21.32 -5.44
C LEU A 160 0.09 -22.03 -4.54
N SER A 161 1.10 -21.31 -4.03
CA SER A 161 2.08 -21.87 -3.09
C SER A 161 1.44 -22.40 -1.81
N SER A 162 0.46 -21.66 -1.26
CA SER A 162 -0.31 -22.08 -0.08
C SER A 162 -1.14 -23.34 -0.37
N VAL A 163 -1.81 -23.39 -1.51
CA VAL A 163 -2.61 -24.56 -1.93
C VAL A 163 -1.72 -25.78 -2.13
N PHE A 164 -0.60 -25.65 -2.85
CA PHE A 164 0.38 -26.72 -3.02
C PHE A 164 0.93 -27.20 -1.68
N SER A 165 1.24 -26.29 -0.75
CA SER A 165 1.73 -26.65 0.58
C SER A 165 0.70 -27.47 1.36
N VAL A 166 -0.59 -27.10 1.31
CA VAL A 166 -1.68 -27.87 1.93
C VAL A 166 -1.82 -29.24 1.29
N ILE A 167 -1.79 -29.34 -0.05
CA ILE A 167 -1.86 -30.61 -0.77
C ILE A 167 -0.71 -31.53 -0.36
N VAL A 168 0.52 -31.00 -0.27
CA VAL A 168 1.69 -31.77 0.16
C VAL A 168 1.54 -32.25 1.61
N VAL A 169 1.08 -31.41 2.52
CA VAL A 169 0.83 -31.81 3.93
C VAL A 169 -0.22 -32.91 4.01
N VAL A 170 -1.32 -32.80 3.26
CA VAL A 170 -2.38 -33.82 3.21
C VAL A 170 -1.84 -35.12 2.61
N ALA A 171 -1.06 -35.05 1.53
CA ALA A 171 -0.45 -36.22 0.91
C ALA A 171 0.54 -36.93 1.85
N LEU A 172 1.39 -36.17 2.56
CA LEU A 172 2.31 -36.72 3.55
C LEU A 172 1.56 -37.35 4.74
N PHE A 173 0.47 -36.74 5.19
CA PHE A 173 -0.38 -37.29 6.24
C PHE A 173 -1.03 -38.63 5.81
N LEU A 174 -1.55 -38.70 4.58
CA LEU A 174 -2.10 -39.94 4.03
C LEU A 174 -1.04 -41.03 3.87
N LEU A 175 0.17 -40.68 3.41
CA LEU A 175 1.30 -41.60 3.33
C LEU A 175 1.71 -42.12 4.72
N PHE A 176 1.72 -41.25 5.73
CA PHE A 176 2.00 -41.64 7.11
C PHE A 176 0.93 -42.62 7.66
N LEU A 177 -0.35 -42.34 7.40
CA LEU A 177 -1.43 -43.25 7.78
C LEU A 177 -1.29 -44.61 7.09
N LEU A 178 -1.02 -44.63 5.77
CA LEU A 178 -0.78 -45.87 5.03
C LEU A 178 0.41 -46.64 5.61
N ALA A 179 1.55 -45.98 5.83
CA ALA A 179 2.74 -46.62 6.41
C ALA A 179 2.47 -47.18 7.81
N HIS A 180 1.70 -46.48 8.64
CA HIS A 180 1.31 -46.94 9.97
C HIS A 180 0.34 -48.13 9.91
N PHE A 181 -0.63 -48.14 8.99
CA PHE A 181 -1.52 -49.29 8.76
C PHE A 181 -0.73 -50.51 8.25
N PHE A 182 0.12 -50.34 7.23
CA PHE A 182 0.96 -51.43 6.72
C PHE A 182 1.92 -51.95 7.78
N GLY A 183 2.54 -51.07 8.57
CA GLY A 183 3.40 -51.44 9.69
C GLY A 183 2.68 -52.31 10.71
N ARG A 184 1.45 -51.94 11.11
CA ARG A 184 0.62 -52.75 12.03
C ARG A 184 0.20 -54.08 11.42
N CYS A 185 -0.16 -54.11 10.14
CA CYS A 185 -0.51 -55.36 9.45
C CYS A 185 0.68 -56.32 9.37
N ILE A 186 1.88 -55.81 9.06
CA ILE A 186 3.11 -56.61 9.01
C ILE A 186 3.47 -57.13 10.41
N LEU A 187 3.42 -56.28 11.45
CA LEU A 187 3.63 -56.68 12.84
C LEU A 187 2.66 -57.78 13.28
N SER A 188 1.35 -57.62 13.00
CA SER A 188 0.35 -58.63 13.33
C SER A 188 0.54 -59.95 12.56
N PHE A 189 1.00 -59.87 11.31
CA PHE A 189 1.32 -61.05 10.51
C PHE A 189 2.55 -61.80 11.03
N LEU A 190 3.59 -61.07 11.44
CA LEU A 190 4.79 -61.65 12.05
C LEU A 190 4.47 -62.27 13.42
N GLU A 191 3.68 -61.59 14.25
CA GLU A 191 3.25 -62.08 15.56
C GLU A 191 2.47 -63.40 15.44
N LYS A 192 1.57 -63.50 14.46
CA LYS A 192 0.85 -64.76 14.16
C LYS A 192 1.74 -65.88 13.63
N ARG A 193 2.86 -65.56 12.97
CA ARG A 193 3.80 -66.55 12.44
C ARG A 193 4.85 -67.01 13.47
N CYS A 194 5.15 -66.22 14.49
CA CYS A 194 6.06 -66.60 15.57
C CYS A 194 5.37 -67.37 16.71
N LEU A 195 4.03 -67.49 16.69
CA LEU A 195 3.23 -68.22 17.67
C LEU A 195 2.81 -69.65 17.22
N PHE A 196 3.38 -70.14 16.11
CA PHE A 196 3.27 -71.54 15.65
C PHE A 196 4.67 -72.14 15.51
#